data_AF-A0A2R6HWE2-F1
#
_entry.id   AF-A0A2R6HWE2-F1
#
_cell.length_a   1.000
_cell.length_b   1.000
_cell.length_c   1.000
_cell.angle_alpha   90.00
_cell.angle_beta   90.00
_cell.angle_gamma   90.00
#
_symmetry.space_group_name_H-M   'P 1'
#
loop_
_entity.id
_entity.type
_entity.pdbx_description
1 polymer ?
#
loop_
_entity_poly.entity_id
_entity_poly.type
_entity_poly.pdbx_seq_one_letter_code
_entity_poly.pdbx_strand_id
1 'polypeptide(L)'
;MAGRRDHHERVIALGDEAAADPPPDALHEYLRGLADTGERAAAGLVGRPLVASRSLLQVINFFINEGDRTAAEMFRDLRAETDDQVAAGGDVVAAVCEDEAPAEAAASQTIEAAYAEYVDSLEALGIDPKPVC
;
A
#
# COMPACT_ATOMS: atom_id res chain seq x y z
N MET A 1 -13.03 -7.50 -10.39
CA MET A 1 -12.07 -7.40 -9.28
C MET A 1 -10.94 -8.37 -9.55
N ALA A 2 -9.86 -7.88 -10.17
CA ALA A 2 -8.62 -8.65 -10.20
C ALA A 2 -8.05 -8.78 -8.78
N GLY A 3 -7.51 -9.96 -8.44
CA GLY A 3 -6.83 -10.17 -7.17
C GLY A 3 -5.36 -9.74 -7.24
N ARG A 4 -4.71 -9.59 -6.09
CA ARG A 4 -3.28 -9.24 -5.97
C ARG A 4 -2.32 -10.05 -6.87
N ARG A 5 -2.64 -11.31 -7.19
CA ARG A 5 -1.85 -12.14 -8.13
C ARG A 5 -1.93 -11.64 -9.56
N ASP A 6 -3.13 -11.26 -10.02
CA ASP A 6 -3.33 -10.69 -11.35
C ASP A 6 -2.62 -9.34 -11.47
N HIS A 7 -2.69 -8.51 -10.42
CA HIS A 7 -1.93 -7.26 -10.34
C HIS A 7 -0.43 -7.50 -10.50
N HIS A 8 0.11 -8.46 -9.76
CA HIS A 8 1.51 -8.83 -9.84
C HIS A 8 1.92 -9.33 -11.24
N GLU A 9 1.10 -10.19 -11.87
CA GLU A 9 1.35 -10.68 -13.24
C GLU A 9 1.35 -9.54 -14.26
N ARG A 10 0.41 -8.58 -14.14
CA ARG A 10 0.35 -7.39 -15.00
C ARG A 10 1.57 -6.48 -14.82
N VAL A 11 2.02 -6.29 -13.59
CA VAL A 11 3.21 -5.47 -13.29
C VAL A 11 4.48 -6.13 -13.81
N ILE A 12 4.67 -7.45 -13.62
CA ILE A 12 5.83 -8.15 -14.16
C ILE A 12 5.85 -8.12 -15.69
N ALA A 13 4.69 -8.18 -16.35
CA ALA A 13 4.62 -8.10 -17.81
C ALA A 13 5.08 -6.75 -18.39
N LEU A 14 5.25 -5.70 -17.57
CA LEU A 14 5.84 -4.42 -17.99
C LEU A 14 7.38 -4.42 -17.96
N GLY A 15 7.99 -5.32 -17.19
CA GLY A 15 9.43 -5.37 -16.98
C GLY A 15 10.08 -6.53 -17.73
N ASP A 16 11.28 -6.29 -18.24
CA ASP A 16 12.11 -7.34 -18.85
C ASP A 16 13.01 -8.04 -17.83
N GLU A 17 13.09 -7.53 -16.60
CA GLU A 17 13.90 -8.05 -15.50
C GLU A 17 13.04 -8.72 -14.42
N ALA A 18 13.52 -9.87 -13.93
CA ALA A 18 12.89 -10.54 -12.81
C ALA A 18 13.11 -9.74 -11.52
N ALA A 19 12.03 -9.27 -10.90
CA ALA A 19 12.10 -8.66 -9.57
C ALA A 19 12.40 -9.73 -8.51
N ALA A 20 13.35 -9.44 -7.61
CA ALA A 20 13.56 -10.24 -6.42
C ALA A 20 12.41 -10.03 -5.43
N ASP A 21 12.09 -11.05 -4.63
CA ASP A 21 11.16 -10.89 -3.51
C ASP A 21 11.91 -10.19 -2.36
N PRO A 22 11.56 -8.94 -2.00
CA PRO A 22 12.27 -8.23 -0.96
C PRO A 22 12.01 -8.87 0.41
N PRO A 23 12.93 -8.68 1.38
CA PRO A 23 12.60 -9.01 2.76
C PRO A 23 11.40 -8.17 3.22
N PRO A 24 10.70 -8.59 4.29
CA PRO A 24 9.63 -7.80 4.86
C PRO A 24 10.08 -6.40 5.28
N ASP A 25 9.32 -5.39 4.88
CA ASP A 25 9.45 -4.02 5.36
C ASP A 25 8.80 -3.84 6.75
N ALA A 26 8.96 -2.67 7.36
CA ALA A 26 8.45 -2.34 8.70
C ALA A 26 6.92 -2.47 8.79
N LEU A 27 6.20 -2.13 7.72
CA LEU A 27 4.75 -2.34 7.64
C LEU A 27 4.42 -3.82 7.71
N HIS A 28 5.11 -4.67 6.94
CA HIS A 28 4.88 -6.11 6.96
C HIS A 28 5.26 -6.76 8.29
N GLU A 29 6.31 -6.27 8.95
CA GLU A 29 6.65 -6.69 10.32
C GLU A 29 5.55 -6.31 11.32
N TYR A 30 5.05 -5.07 11.27
CA TYR A 30 3.95 -4.61 12.10
C TYR A 30 2.70 -5.49 11.93
N LEU A 31 2.28 -5.75 10.69
CA LEU A 31 1.12 -6.60 10.39
C LEU A 31 1.23 -8.03 10.95
N ARG A 32 2.44 -8.60 11.00
CA ARG A 32 2.67 -9.93 11.58
C ARG A 32 2.58 -9.96 13.10
N GLY A 33 2.76 -8.81 13.76
CA GLY A 33 2.67 -8.69 15.21
C GLY A 33 1.23 -8.63 15.75
N LEU A 34 0.25 -8.34 14.89
CA LEU A 34 -1.14 -8.18 15.30
C LEU A 34 -1.82 -9.53 15.58
N ALA A 35 -2.50 -9.62 16.71
CA ALA A 35 -3.21 -10.84 17.14
C ALA A 35 -4.73 -10.65 17.15
N ASP A 36 -5.23 -9.44 17.42
CA ASP A 36 -6.66 -9.16 17.46
C ASP A 36 -7.30 -9.19 16.06
N THR A 37 -8.53 -9.67 15.98
CA THR A 37 -9.22 -9.83 14.68
C THR A 37 -9.58 -8.49 14.06
N GLY A 38 -10.04 -7.53 14.88
CA GLY A 38 -10.39 -6.19 14.43
C GLY A 38 -9.17 -5.40 14.00
N GLU A 39 -8.11 -5.43 14.81
CA GLU A 39 -6.82 -4.81 14.46
C GLU A 39 -6.24 -5.39 13.16
N ARG A 40 -6.23 -6.72 13.00
CA ARG A 40 -5.74 -7.37 11.77
C ARG A 40 -6.57 -6.99 10.56
N ALA A 41 -7.90 -6.92 10.71
CA ALA A 41 -8.80 -6.52 9.63
C ALA A 41 -8.52 -5.06 9.22
N ALA A 42 -8.47 -4.13 10.17
CA ALA A 42 -8.27 -2.72 9.89
C ALA A 42 -6.86 -2.44 9.33
N ALA A 43 -5.82 -2.98 9.96
CA ALA A 43 -4.45 -2.83 9.49
C ALA A 43 -4.24 -3.45 8.10
N GLY A 44 -4.74 -4.67 7.89
CA GLY A 44 -4.49 -5.44 6.67
C GLY A 44 -5.40 -5.11 5.48
N LEU A 45 -6.66 -4.72 5.73
CA LEU A 45 -7.67 -4.48 4.69
C LEU A 45 -7.96 -2.99 4.46
N VAL A 46 -7.56 -2.10 5.37
CA VAL A 46 -7.71 -0.65 5.23
C VAL A 46 -6.34 0.03 5.20
N GLY A 47 -5.55 -0.10 6.26
CA GLY A 47 -4.25 0.57 6.39
C GLY A 47 -3.28 0.24 5.26
N ARG A 48 -3.03 -1.06 5.01
CA ARG A 48 -2.12 -1.49 3.95
C ARG A 48 -2.58 -1.05 2.54
N PRO A 49 -3.84 -1.27 2.12
CA PRO A 49 -4.30 -0.78 0.81
C PRO A 49 -4.23 0.74 0.65
N LEU A 50 -4.40 1.54 1.71
CA LEU A 50 -4.18 2.99 1.67
C LEU A 50 -2.71 3.34 1.35
N VAL A 51 -1.76 2.65 1.99
CA VAL A 51 -0.32 2.80 1.67
C VAL A 51 -0.04 2.40 0.21
N ALA A 52 -0.62 1.29 -0.24
CA ALA A 52 -0.47 0.83 -1.62
C ALA A 52 -1.06 1.84 -2.62
N SER A 53 -2.24 2.41 -2.35
CA SER A 53 -2.88 3.44 -3.18
C SER A 53 -2.00 4.69 -3.33
N ARG A 54 -1.33 5.12 -2.26
CA ARG A 54 -0.37 6.24 -2.30
C ARG A 54 0.89 5.89 -3.08
N SER A 55 1.41 4.67 -2.93
CA SER A 55 2.56 4.17 -3.69
C SER A 55 2.26 4.10 -5.19
N LEU A 56 1.10 3.57 -5.56
CA LEU A 56 0.64 3.49 -6.95
C LEU A 56 0.50 4.88 -7.58
N LEU A 57 0.09 5.91 -6.81
CA LEU A 57 0.04 7.29 -7.30
C LEU A 57 1.43 7.82 -7.67
N GLN A 58 2.48 7.48 -6.90
CA GLN A 58 3.85 7.85 -7.26
C GLN A 58 4.29 7.16 -8.56
N VAL A 59 3.95 5.87 -8.73
CA VAL A 59 4.24 5.12 -9.95
C VAL A 59 3.49 5.69 -11.17
N ILE A 60 2.22 6.08 -11.01
CA ILE A 60 1.45 6.78 -12.05
C ILE A 60 2.17 8.06 -12.47
N ASN A 61 2.62 8.87 -11.51
CA ASN A 61 3.33 10.12 -11.80
C ASN A 61 4.67 9.88 -12.51
N PHE A 62 5.40 8.82 -12.13
CA PHE A 62 6.61 8.40 -12.84
C PHE A 62 6.33 8.14 -14.33
N PHE A 63 5.36 7.28 -14.66
CA PHE A 63 5.07 6.97 -16.06
C PHE A 63 4.45 8.15 -16.84
N ILE A 64 3.71 9.05 -16.17
CA ILE A 64 3.28 10.31 -16.79
C ILE A 64 4.49 11.15 -17.20
N ASN A 65 5.49 11.27 -16.32
CA ASN A 65 6.69 12.06 -16.59
C ASN A 65 7.54 11.45 -17.71
N GLU A 66 7.61 10.12 -17.80
CA GLU A 66 8.27 9.40 -18.89
C GLU A 66 7.48 9.41 -20.21
N GLY A 67 6.23 9.90 -20.20
CA GLY A 67 5.36 9.92 -21.37
C GLY A 67 4.72 8.57 -21.73
N ASP A 68 4.87 7.55 -20.89
CA ASP A 68 4.26 6.23 -21.06
C ASP A 68 2.82 6.23 -20.53
N ARG A 69 1.89 6.61 -21.42
CA ARG A 69 0.47 6.68 -21.09
C ARG A 69 -0.15 5.31 -20.84
N THR A 70 0.34 4.26 -21.50
CA THR A 70 -0.22 2.91 -21.38
C THR A 70 0.10 2.31 -20.01
N ALA A 71 1.36 2.42 -19.56
CA ALA A 71 1.72 2.03 -18.21
C ALA A 71 0.98 2.88 -17.17
N ALA A 72 0.93 4.20 -17.35
CA ALA A 72 0.20 5.09 -16.44
C ALA A 72 -1.30 4.72 -16.31
N GLU A 73 -1.97 4.38 -17.43
CA GLU A 73 -3.36 3.90 -17.42
C GLU A 73 -3.50 2.56 -16.68
N MET A 74 -2.60 1.60 -16.91
CA MET A 74 -2.62 0.34 -16.17
C MET A 74 -2.52 0.57 -14.65
N PHE A 75 -1.59 1.42 -14.19
CA PHE A 75 -1.44 1.69 -12.77
C PHE A 75 -2.63 2.48 -12.19
N ARG A 76 -3.34 3.28 -13.00
CA ARG A 76 -4.62 3.89 -12.57
C ARG A 76 -5.68 2.83 -12.30
N ASP A 77 -5.78 1.82 -13.16
CA ASP A 77 -6.70 0.70 -12.94
C ASP A 77 -6.34 -0.08 -11.67
N LEU A 78 -5.06 -0.41 -11.48
CA LEU A 78 -4.59 -1.08 -10.26
C LEU A 78 -4.90 -0.27 -9.00
N ARG A 79 -4.73 1.06 -9.07
CA ARG A 79 -5.06 1.96 -7.97
C ARG A 79 -6.56 2.00 -7.68
N ALA A 80 -7.40 2.07 -8.71
CA ALA A 80 -8.85 2.02 -8.55
C ALA A 80 -9.29 0.70 -7.90
N GLU A 81 -8.77 -0.43 -8.35
CA GLU A 81 -9.05 -1.74 -7.75
C GLU A 81 -8.54 -1.84 -6.30
N THR A 82 -7.45 -1.14 -5.96
CA THR A 82 -6.95 -1.04 -4.57
C THR A 82 -7.85 -0.14 -3.71
N ASP A 83 -8.33 0.97 -4.24
CA ASP A 83 -9.27 1.87 -3.56
C ASP A 83 -10.61 1.14 -3.28
N ASP A 84 -11.09 0.31 -4.21
CA ASP A 84 -12.27 -0.55 -3.99
C ASP A 84 -12.03 -1.59 -2.87
N GLN A 85 -10.80 -2.09 -2.73
CA GLN A 85 -10.44 -2.99 -1.61
C GLN A 85 -10.49 -2.28 -0.25
N VAL A 86 -10.13 -0.99 -0.19
CA VAL A 86 -10.27 -0.20 1.04
C VAL A 86 -11.74 -0.13 1.47
N ALA A 87 -12.64 0.15 0.54
CA ALA A 87 -14.08 0.22 0.82
C ALA A 87 -14.62 -1.13 1.32
N ALA A 88 -14.33 -2.22 0.60
CA ALA A 88 -14.72 -3.57 1.03
C ALA A 88 -14.07 -3.99 2.36
N GLY A 89 -12.83 -3.54 2.61
CA GLY A 89 -12.14 -3.74 3.88
C GLY A 89 -12.83 -3.03 5.04
N GLY A 90 -13.30 -1.80 4.83
CA GLY A 90 -14.10 -1.05 5.80
C GLY A 90 -15.38 -1.78 6.19
N ASP A 91 -16.09 -2.37 5.23
CA ASP A 91 -17.29 -3.19 5.49
C ASP A 91 -16.95 -4.42 6.36
N VAL A 92 -15.81 -5.06 6.12
CA VAL A 92 -15.35 -6.19 6.95
C VAL A 92 -15.01 -5.72 8.36
N VAL A 93 -14.27 -4.62 8.50
CA VAL A 93 -13.92 -4.02 9.79
C VAL A 93 -15.17 -3.74 10.61
N ALA A 94 -16.17 -3.08 10.01
CA ALA A 94 -17.45 -2.79 10.66
C ALA A 94 -18.22 -4.05 11.09
N ALA A 95 -18.02 -5.18 10.38
CA ALA A 95 -18.68 -6.44 10.71
C ALA A 95 -17.96 -7.25 11.82
N VAL A 96 -16.65 -7.08 12.00
CA VAL A 96 -15.84 -7.92 12.90
C VAL A 96 -15.28 -7.17 14.12
N CYS A 97 -15.25 -5.83 14.10
CA CYS A 97 -14.77 -5.03 15.21
C CYS A 97 -15.90 -4.75 16.19
N GLU A 98 -15.68 -5.10 17.46
CA GLU A 98 -16.56 -4.70 18.56
C GLU A 98 -16.21 -3.30 19.08
N ASP A 99 -14.94 -2.89 18.96
CA ASP A 99 -14.42 -1.57 19.30
C ASP A 99 -13.63 -1.01 18.10
N GLU A 100 -14.04 0.17 17.63
CA GLU A 100 -13.44 0.83 16.48
C GLU A 100 -12.08 1.46 16.81
N ALA A 101 -11.85 1.90 18.06
CA ALA A 101 -10.67 2.69 18.40
C ALA A 101 -9.34 1.90 18.29
N PRO A 102 -9.22 0.66 18.80
CA PRO A 102 -8.02 -0.16 18.58
C PRO A 102 -7.81 -0.50 17.10
N ALA A 103 -8.89 -0.74 16.36
CA ALA A 103 -8.85 -1.05 14.93
C ALA A 103 -8.34 0.15 14.11
N GLU A 104 -8.86 1.34 14.37
CA GLU A 104 -8.40 2.60 13.75
C GLU A 104 -6.93 2.88 14.09
N ALA A 105 -6.54 2.69 15.35
CA ALA A 105 -5.15 2.83 15.77
C ALA A 105 -4.23 1.87 15.01
N ALA A 106 -4.67 0.62 14.79
CA ALA A 106 -3.89 -0.37 14.04
C ALA A 106 -3.76 -0.02 12.55
N ALA A 107 -4.83 0.47 11.92
CA ALA A 107 -4.77 0.99 10.55
C ALA A 107 -3.83 2.21 10.45
N SER A 108 -3.88 3.12 11.41
CA SER A 108 -3.01 4.31 11.45
C SER A 108 -1.54 3.94 11.65
N GLN A 109 -1.26 3.02 12.57
CA GLN A 109 0.11 2.56 12.82
C GLN A 109 0.71 1.80 11.62
N THR A 110 -0.13 1.15 10.82
CA THR A 110 0.29 0.55 9.54
C THR A 110 0.82 1.61 8.58
N ILE A 111 0.12 2.75 8.47
CA ILE A 111 0.54 3.88 7.63
C ILE A 111 1.82 4.51 8.18
N GLU A 112 1.88 4.71 9.50
CA GLU A 112 3.05 5.28 10.16
C GLU A 112 4.31 4.42 9.97
N ALA A 113 4.18 3.10 10.06
CA ALA A 113 5.31 2.19 9.84
C ALA A 113 5.88 2.31 8.41
N ALA A 114 5.01 2.39 7.40
CA ALA A 114 5.45 2.62 6.03
C ALA A 114 6.03 4.03 5.82
N TYR A 115 5.44 5.03 6.48
CA TYR A 115 5.92 6.41 6.39
C TYR A 115 7.30 6.60 7.00
N ALA A 116 7.55 6.02 8.18
CA ALA A 116 8.85 6.07 8.84
C ALA A 116 9.96 5.47 7.96
N GLU A 117 9.72 4.30 7.36
CA GLU A 117 10.69 3.67 6.45
C GLU A 117 10.89 4.47 5.16
N TYR A 118 9.84 5.10 4.64
CA TYR A 118 9.93 6.02 3.50
C TYR A 118 10.80 7.24 3.83
N VAL A 119 10.61 7.85 5.01
CA VAL A 119 11.43 8.96 5.50
C VAL A 119 12.89 8.54 5.65
N ASP A 120 13.16 7.42 6.33
CA ASP A 120 14.52 6.89 6.50
C ASP A 120 15.21 6.66 5.15
N SER A 121 14.46 6.15 4.16
CA SER A 121 14.96 5.94 2.80
C SER A 121 15.31 7.25 2.08
N LEU A 122 14.49 8.28 2.21
CA LEU A 122 14.77 9.61 1.64
C LEU A 122 15.99 10.26 2.31
N GLU A 123 16.08 10.20 3.63
CA GLU A 123 17.20 10.75 4.39
C GLU A 123 18.52 10.04 4.03
N ALA A 124 18.50 8.73 3.84
CA ALA A 124 19.66 7.96 3.38
C ALA A 124 20.14 8.38 1.98
N LEU A 125 19.25 8.91 1.14
CA LEU A 125 19.57 9.49 -0.17
C LEU A 125 19.98 10.98 -0.09
N GLY A 126 19.98 11.58 1.10
CA GLY A 126 20.27 13.00 1.30
C GLY A 126 19.14 13.93 0.86
N ILE A 127 17.91 13.42 0.78
CA ILE A 127 16.72 14.16 0.38
C ILE A 127 15.95 14.59 1.63
N ASP A 128 15.61 15.88 1.76
CA ASP A 128 14.70 16.35 2.81
C ASP A 128 13.29 15.81 2.52
N PRO A 129 12.67 15.04 3.43
CA PRO A 129 11.33 14.48 3.22
C PRO A 129 10.23 15.55 3.22
N LYS A 130 10.40 16.68 3.93
CA LYS A 130 9.37 17.74 4.05
C LYS A 130 8.85 18.30 2.72
N PRO A 131 9.69 18.61 1.72
CA PRO A 131 9.22 19.09 0.41
C PRO A 131 8.63 17.98 -0.48
N VAL A 132 8.80 16.70 -0.14
CA VAL A 132 8.32 15.56 -0.92
C VAL A 132 6.95 15.06 -0.42
N CYS A 133 6.70 15.22 0.88
CA CYS A 133 5.44 14.88 1.56
C CYS A 133 4.38 15.98 1.43
#